data_AF-A0A925KTP6-F1
#
_entry.id   AF-A0A925KTP6-F1
#
_cell.length_a   1.000
_cell.length_b   1.000
_cell.length_c   1.000
_cell.angle_alpha   90.00
_cell.angle_beta   90.00
_cell.angle_gamma   90.00
#
_symmetry.space_group_name_H-M   'P 1'
#
loop_
_entity.id
_entity.type
_entity.pdbx_description
1 polymer ?
#
loop_
_entity_poly.entity_id
_entity_poly.type
_entity_poly.pdbx_seq_one_letter_code
_entity_poly.pdbx_strand_id
1 'polypeptide(L)'
;MKRLLLLTTMLFSLVCHGQTYSEILLNKDTVVYEYVPGKPPTFDPGTSAFFSRTVKKYKAPVVTPPPVDTVVTPPPSVPSTIAQGFGSQAVGGSKSTAVYRVTNLEKSGPGSLANGIGSNRTILFNVSGTIIGRFNLAGISYLTIDASGQNITIDNDYNGDGISFDGTGCHHNILKGVHVRNAGNDGINVINGASNILITNCTSYDNQDGNIDVAGGTNVTVQYCIIGGGKPNWSGAMLVTARNVSVHHNLFSSLTDRGVGERNPHVHANYSPVGSPNIDFRNNIVWQWGRNNGEGSGYGASVAYGATGNLVNNYFYSQTNPGSAAQPDDGYGGNSGSAYIAGNVSGNANVNPNSKSNHAEYVISTLYKIAPQPACDAARDVLRNVGPSVRNSVDNSLINAVTLRGCPSPSPVPAARVSGKQSFLQWNDSIPTKSGKGKAKIEEPKVDTSAIPLMSYYDYQNFIRQHIGYYLLDAKGQPSEHVKGAFMKELSGKISNDAYEVVANAVDDFLIRSLEQFFNNAVQRLRQKGK
;
A
#
# COMPACT_ATOMS: atom_id res chain seq x y z
N MET A 1 48.66 -41.42 -8.93
CA MET A 1 48.30 -42.79 -8.51
C MET A 1 46.94 -42.70 -7.85
N LYS A 2 45.88 -42.97 -8.62
CA LYS A 2 45.23 -44.27 -8.76
C LYS A 2 44.46 -44.66 -7.49
N ARG A 3 43.13 -44.57 -7.57
CA ARG A 3 42.22 -45.73 -7.68
C ARG A 3 40.84 -45.19 -8.13
N LEU A 4 40.43 -45.51 -9.36
CA LEU A 4 39.62 -46.69 -9.75
C LEU A 4 38.13 -46.38 -9.51
N LEU A 5 37.16 -46.65 -10.39
CA LEU A 5 37.10 -47.34 -11.68
C LEU A 5 35.62 -47.23 -12.13
N LEU A 6 35.37 -47.16 -13.46
CA LEU A 6 34.33 -47.87 -14.23
C LEU A 6 32.86 -47.88 -13.70
N LEU A 7 31.80 -47.84 -14.49
CA LEU A 7 31.54 -48.24 -15.86
C LEU A 7 30.16 -47.67 -16.25
N THR A 8 30.00 -47.39 -17.54
CA THR A 8 28.75 -47.33 -18.34
C THR A 8 27.69 -48.36 -17.88
N THR A 9 26.36 -48.16 -17.99
CA THR A 9 25.58 -47.93 -19.22
C THR A 9 24.09 -47.72 -18.87
N MET A 10 23.41 -46.86 -19.65
CA MET A 10 21.98 -46.78 -19.99
C MET A 10 20.94 -47.66 -19.26
N LEU A 11 19.88 -47.03 -18.75
CA LEU A 11 18.52 -47.44 -19.07
C LEU A 11 17.57 -46.23 -19.21
N PHE A 12 16.98 -46.15 -20.39
CA PHE A 12 15.89 -45.29 -20.82
C PHE A 12 14.62 -45.50 -19.97
N SER A 13 13.95 -44.43 -19.53
CA SER A 13 12.63 -44.02 -20.04
C SER A 13 11.94 -42.95 -19.18
N LEU A 14 11.68 -41.82 -19.86
CA LEU A 14 10.53 -40.92 -19.80
C LEU A 14 10.17 -40.08 -18.55
N VAL A 15 10.30 -38.75 -18.78
CA VAL A 15 9.27 -37.70 -18.62
C VAL A 15 9.10 -37.08 -17.22
N CYS A 16 9.77 -35.95 -17.00
CA CYS A 16 9.15 -34.59 -16.92
C CYS A 16 10.24 -33.56 -16.55
N HIS A 17 10.48 -32.58 -17.43
CA HIS A 17 11.40 -31.45 -17.20
C HIS A 17 10.73 -30.39 -16.31
N GLY A 18 11.51 -29.74 -15.44
CA GLY A 18 11.03 -28.57 -14.71
C GLY A 18 11.99 -27.91 -13.70
N GLN A 19 13.31 -27.99 -13.86
CA GLN A 19 14.28 -27.03 -13.26
C GLN A 19 15.49 -26.91 -14.21
N THR A 20 16.04 -25.74 -14.53
CA THR A 20 17.04 -25.04 -13.69
C THR A 20 17.58 -23.76 -14.37
N TYR A 21 17.86 -22.74 -13.53
CA TYR A 21 19.02 -21.83 -13.44
C TYR A 21 19.61 -21.01 -14.61
N SER A 22 19.76 -19.71 -14.29
CA SER A 22 20.96 -18.85 -14.34
C SER A 22 21.56 -18.38 -15.67
N GLU A 23 21.80 -17.06 -15.71
CA GLU A 23 22.55 -16.30 -16.70
C GLU A 23 23.94 -16.89 -17.01
N ILE A 24 24.20 -17.11 -18.29
CA ILE A 24 25.53 -17.38 -18.84
C ILE A 24 25.95 -16.13 -19.63
N LEU A 25 27.05 -15.51 -19.19
CA LEU A 25 27.87 -14.58 -19.97
C LEU A 25 28.31 -15.26 -21.28
N LEU A 26 27.88 -14.75 -22.43
CA LEU A 26 28.37 -15.20 -23.74
C LEU A 26 29.29 -14.17 -24.38
N ASN A 27 30.53 -14.61 -24.57
CA ASN A 27 31.57 -13.98 -25.38
C ASN A 27 31.16 -13.88 -26.86
N LYS A 28 31.87 -13.00 -27.58
CA LYS A 28 31.77 -12.75 -29.01
C LYS A 28 31.78 -14.05 -29.84
N ASP A 29 31.00 -14.02 -30.92
CA ASP A 29 30.86 -15.04 -31.98
C ASP A 29 29.79 -16.12 -31.76
N THR A 30 28.54 -15.72 -31.47
CA THR A 30 27.39 -16.63 -31.59
C THR A 30 26.53 -16.25 -32.80
N VAL A 31 26.36 -17.21 -33.72
CA VAL A 31 25.44 -17.15 -34.86
C VAL A 31 24.02 -17.47 -34.36
N VAL A 32 23.06 -16.59 -34.61
CA VAL A 32 21.64 -16.81 -34.26
C VAL A 32 20.92 -17.38 -35.48
N TYR A 33 20.32 -18.57 -35.35
CA TYR A 33 19.35 -19.09 -36.31
C TYR A 33 17.94 -18.69 -35.87
N GLU A 34 17.16 -18.12 -36.77
CA GLU A 34 15.78 -17.70 -36.53
C GLU A 34 14.82 -18.83 -36.91
N TYR A 35 13.88 -19.19 -36.01
CA TYR A 35 12.87 -20.21 -36.27
C TYR A 35 11.63 -19.60 -36.96
N VAL A 36 11.25 -20.15 -38.12
CA VAL A 36 10.00 -19.80 -38.81
C VAL A 36 8.98 -20.93 -38.56
N PRO A 37 7.78 -20.66 -38.01
CA PRO A 37 6.81 -21.71 -37.71
C PRO A 37 6.19 -22.32 -38.99
N GLY A 38 6.11 -23.65 -39.08
CA GLY A 38 5.23 -24.35 -40.04
C GLY A 38 5.87 -25.35 -41.01
N LYS A 39 6.70 -26.29 -40.54
CA LYS A 39 6.92 -27.65 -41.12
C LYS A 39 7.84 -28.46 -40.20
N PRO A 40 7.66 -29.79 -40.04
CA PRO A 40 8.54 -30.58 -39.18
C PRO A 40 9.91 -30.77 -39.86
N PRO A 41 11.04 -30.63 -39.14
CA PRO A 41 12.35 -30.83 -39.73
C PRO A 41 12.66 -32.33 -39.86
N THR A 42 12.77 -32.80 -41.10
CA THR A 42 13.46 -34.06 -41.44
C THR A 42 14.96 -33.83 -41.36
N PHE A 43 15.65 -34.60 -40.53
CA PHE A 43 17.11 -34.62 -40.44
C PHE A 43 17.68 -35.41 -41.62
N ASP A 44 18.54 -34.78 -42.43
CA ASP A 44 19.40 -35.47 -43.41
C ASP A 44 20.86 -35.06 -43.15
N PRO A 45 21.76 -36.01 -42.76
CA PRO A 45 23.13 -35.70 -42.43
C PRO A 45 24.03 -35.80 -43.66
N GLY A 46 24.38 -34.66 -44.23
CA GLY A 46 25.57 -34.55 -45.07
C GLY A 46 25.35 -33.80 -46.37
N THR A 47 25.77 -32.55 -46.39
CA THR A 47 26.50 -31.98 -47.54
C THR A 47 27.06 -30.61 -47.15
N SER A 48 28.37 -30.54 -47.13
CA SER A 48 29.18 -29.33 -47.08
C SER A 48 29.14 -28.63 -48.44
N ALA A 49 28.46 -27.48 -48.59
CA ALA A 49 28.70 -26.61 -49.74
C ALA A 49 28.08 -25.20 -49.61
N PHE A 50 28.93 -24.20 -49.87
CA PHE A 50 28.64 -22.86 -50.39
C PHE A 50 27.73 -21.89 -49.62
N PHE A 51 28.34 -20.91 -48.95
CA PHE A 51 27.86 -19.52 -49.04
C PHE A 51 29.03 -18.56 -49.28
N SER A 52 28.86 -17.72 -50.30
CA SER A 52 29.85 -16.73 -50.73
C SER A 52 29.95 -15.58 -49.73
N ARG A 53 31.18 -15.15 -49.49
CA ARG A 53 31.53 -14.07 -48.56
C ARG A 53 31.26 -12.73 -49.23
N THR A 54 30.06 -12.16 -49.04
CA THR A 54 29.81 -10.76 -49.39
C THR A 54 29.95 -9.89 -48.14
N VAL A 55 31.13 -9.29 -47.95
CA VAL A 55 31.35 -8.31 -46.88
C VAL A 55 30.72 -6.99 -47.29
N LYS A 56 29.46 -6.74 -46.90
CA LYS A 56 28.95 -5.36 -46.88
C LYS A 56 29.58 -4.66 -45.69
N LYS A 57 30.54 -3.76 -45.94
CA LYS A 57 31.01 -2.77 -44.96
C LYS A 57 29.86 -1.83 -44.63
N TYR A 58 29.11 -2.12 -43.56
CA TYR A 58 28.28 -1.12 -42.92
C TYR A 58 29.18 -0.21 -42.11
N LYS A 59 29.29 1.05 -42.53
CA LYS A 59 29.79 2.12 -41.66
C LYS A 59 28.69 2.34 -40.62
N ALA A 60 28.89 1.84 -39.41
CA ALA A 60 27.94 2.04 -38.32
C ALA A 60 27.66 3.56 -38.17
N PRO A 61 26.40 3.99 -38.09
CA PRO A 61 26.11 5.34 -37.63
C PRO A 61 26.73 5.50 -36.25
N VAL A 62 27.37 6.64 -35.99
CA VAL A 62 27.73 7.01 -34.62
C VAL A 62 26.42 7.23 -33.88
N VAL A 63 25.92 6.17 -33.25
CA VAL A 63 24.84 6.27 -32.28
C VAL A 63 25.50 6.84 -31.04
N THR A 64 25.42 8.16 -30.87
CA THR A 64 25.59 8.76 -29.55
C THR A 64 24.59 8.06 -28.64
N PRO A 65 25.01 7.52 -27.48
CA PRO A 65 24.05 6.98 -26.53
C PRO A 65 23.01 8.06 -26.24
N PRO A 66 21.71 7.71 -26.13
CA PRO A 66 20.74 8.65 -25.59
C PRO A 66 21.26 9.15 -24.24
N PRO A 67 20.91 10.38 -23.82
CA PRO A 67 21.23 10.85 -22.48
C PRO A 67 20.84 9.73 -21.51
N VAL A 68 21.75 9.37 -20.60
CA VAL A 68 21.42 8.51 -19.48
C VAL A 68 20.27 9.22 -18.78
N ASP A 69 19.04 8.77 -19.02
CA ASP A 69 17.90 9.15 -18.21
C ASP A 69 18.31 8.74 -16.81
N THR A 70 18.59 9.76 -15.99
CA THR A 70 18.82 9.61 -14.57
C THR A 70 17.68 8.75 -14.06
N VAL A 71 18.01 7.51 -13.65
CA VAL A 71 17.13 6.70 -12.84
C VAL A 71 16.83 7.57 -11.62
N VAL A 72 15.69 8.22 -11.65
CA VAL A 72 15.12 8.86 -10.46
C VAL A 72 14.78 7.67 -9.58
N THR A 73 15.72 7.30 -8.72
CA THR A 73 15.41 6.49 -7.56
C THR A 73 14.24 7.17 -6.88
N PRO A 74 13.07 6.52 -6.74
CA PRO A 74 11.97 7.12 -6.00
C PRO A 74 12.51 7.52 -4.63
N PRO A 75 12.20 8.74 -4.14
CA PRO A 75 12.61 9.13 -2.81
C PRO A 75 12.19 8.06 -1.81
N PRO A 76 12.99 7.79 -0.76
CA PRO A 76 12.67 6.77 0.22
C PRO A 76 11.23 6.96 0.69
N SER A 77 10.42 5.91 0.54
CA SER A 77 9.01 5.90 0.92
C SER A 77 8.90 6.25 2.39
N VAL A 78 8.35 7.44 2.68
CA VAL A 78 8.03 7.87 4.02
C VAL A 78 6.88 6.98 4.52
N PRO A 79 7.05 6.25 5.63
CA PRO A 79 5.96 5.42 6.14
C PRO A 79 4.76 6.29 6.57
N SER A 80 3.61 6.11 5.93
CA SER A 80 2.30 6.57 6.42
C SER A 80 1.78 5.64 7.56
N THR A 81 2.59 5.43 8.61
CA THR A 81 2.41 4.29 9.55
C THR A 81 1.52 4.53 10.78
N ILE A 82 0.71 5.59 10.84
CA ILE A 82 -0.19 5.76 12.00
C ILE A 82 -1.52 5.09 11.69
N ALA A 83 -1.90 4.13 12.52
CA ALA A 83 -3.21 3.49 12.46
C ALA A 83 -4.28 4.51 12.89
N GLN A 84 -5.32 4.68 12.08
CA GLN A 84 -6.48 5.53 12.38
C GLN A 84 -7.77 4.70 12.29
N GLY A 85 -8.91 5.32 12.61
CA GLY A 85 -10.18 4.62 12.56
C GLY A 85 -10.43 3.70 13.75
N PHE A 86 -11.52 2.94 13.69
CA PHE A 86 -11.98 2.12 14.79
C PHE A 86 -11.04 0.97 15.18
N GLY A 87 -10.28 0.42 14.22
CA GLY A 87 -9.24 -0.59 14.46
C GLY A 87 -7.89 -0.03 14.92
N SER A 88 -7.75 1.28 15.11
CA SER A 88 -6.48 1.92 15.54
C SER A 88 -5.94 1.43 16.88
N GLN A 89 -6.78 0.79 17.69
CA GLN A 89 -6.42 0.21 18.99
C GLN A 89 -5.92 -1.25 18.87
N ALA A 90 -5.80 -1.81 17.67
CA ALA A 90 -5.11 -3.06 17.44
C ALA A 90 -3.63 -2.91 17.82
N VAL A 91 -3.22 -3.47 18.96
CA VAL A 91 -1.84 -3.34 19.45
C VAL A 91 -0.89 -4.38 18.86
N GLY A 92 -1.44 -5.41 18.19
CA GLY A 92 -0.67 -6.50 17.60
C GLY A 92 0.25 -7.20 18.60
N GLY A 93 1.36 -7.71 18.09
CA GLY A 93 2.42 -8.33 18.86
C GLY A 93 3.39 -7.35 19.53
N SER A 94 3.07 -6.07 19.63
CA SER A 94 3.99 -5.01 20.11
C SER A 94 4.51 -5.22 21.55
N LYS A 95 3.75 -5.95 22.37
CA LYS A 95 4.13 -6.34 23.74
C LYS A 95 4.91 -7.65 23.80
N SER A 96 5.04 -8.36 22.68
CA SER A 96 5.82 -9.59 22.62
C SER A 96 7.31 -9.29 22.67
N THR A 97 8.05 -10.06 23.46
CA THR A 97 9.52 -10.06 23.47
C THR A 97 10.10 -10.99 22.41
N ALA A 98 9.27 -11.83 21.78
CA ALA A 98 9.69 -12.84 20.81
C ALA A 98 9.23 -12.46 19.40
N VAL A 99 10.21 -12.22 18.52
CA VAL A 99 9.98 -12.05 17.09
C VAL A 99 10.18 -13.40 16.39
N TYR A 100 9.16 -13.88 15.70
CA TYR A 100 9.27 -15.04 14.83
C TYR A 100 9.67 -14.58 13.43
N ARG A 101 10.66 -15.26 12.84
CA ARG A 101 11.10 -14.99 11.47
C ARG A 101 10.71 -16.16 10.59
N VAL A 102 9.89 -15.90 9.59
CA VAL A 102 9.59 -16.86 8.52
C VAL A 102 10.83 -16.98 7.64
N THR A 103 11.35 -18.19 7.51
CA THR A 103 12.61 -18.51 6.81
C THR A 103 12.42 -19.43 5.61
N ASN A 104 11.22 -19.95 5.40
CA ASN A 104 10.85 -20.72 4.22
C ASN A 104 9.39 -20.44 3.82
N LEU A 105 9.02 -20.87 2.62
CA LEU A 105 7.69 -20.66 2.02
C LEU A 105 6.82 -21.92 2.08
N GLU A 106 7.25 -22.94 2.82
CA GLU A 106 6.53 -24.18 2.98
C GLU A 106 5.17 -23.92 3.65
N LYS A 107 4.17 -24.72 3.29
CA LYS A 107 2.81 -24.61 3.85
C LYS A 107 2.80 -24.77 5.38
N SER A 108 3.70 -25.60 5.93
CA SER A 108 3.80 -25.86 7.36
C SER A 108 5.20 -26.35 7.77
N GLY A 109 5.42 -26.55 9.06
CA GLY A 109 6.68 -27.03 9.63
C GLY A 109 7.62 -25.91 10.11
N PRO A 110 8.76 -26.25 10.72
CA PRO A 110 9.69 -25.26 11.26
C PRO A 110 10.12 -24.22 10.22
N GLY A 111 10.09 -22.94 10.59
CA GLY A 111 10.45 -21.82 9.73
C GLY A 111 9.33 -21.30 8.81
N SER A 112 8.19 -21.99 8.72
CA SER A 112 7.03 -21.56 7.94
C SER A 112 6.18 -20.49 8.67
N LEU A 113 5.35 -19.76 7.91
CA LEU A 113 4.35 -18.86 8.48
C LEU A 113 3.36 -19.61 9.39
N ALA A 114 2.89 -20.79 9.01
CA ALA A 114 1.93 -21.56 9.80
C ALA A 114 2.47 -21.89 11.20
N ASN A 115 3.74 -22.32 11.29
CA ASN A 115 4.39 -22.57 12.58
C ASN A 115 4.61 -21.26 13.38
N GLY A 116 4.69 -20.14 12.67
CA GLY A 116 4.78 -18.79 13.21
C GLY A 116 3.46 -18.17 13.66
N ILE A 117 2.28 -18.76 13.44
CA ILE A 117 0.97 -18.16 13.80
C ILE A 117 0.47 -18.59 15.19
N GLY A 118 0.10 -17.60 16.02
CA GLY A 118 -0.19 -17.78 17.45
C GLY A 118 -0.13 -16.45 18.22
N SER A 119 -0.68 -16.43 19.43
CA SER A 119 -0.91 -15.20 20.20
C SER A 119 0.36 -14.57 20.77
N ASN A 120 0.29 -13.27 21.08
CA ASN A 120 1.38 -12.47 21.67
C ASN A 120 2.67 -12.57 20.86
N ARG A 121 2.60 -12.32 19.55
CA ARG A 121 3.72 -12.56 18.65
C ARG A 121 3.81 -11.53 17.54
N THR A 122 5.04 -11.20 17.18
CA THR A 122 5.35 -10.47 15.95
C THR A 122 6.01 -11.43 14.97
N ILE A 123 5.42 -11.58 13.79
CA ILE A 123 5.97 -12.35 12.67
C ILE A 123 6.54 -11.37 11.65
N LEU A 124 7.81 -11.59 11.30
CA LEU A 124 8.50 -10.92 10.20
C LEU A 124 8.97 -11.96 9.17
N PHE A 125 9.27 -11.51 7.97
CA PHE A 125 9.72 -12.38 6.88
C PHE A 125 11.20 -12.11 6.54
N ASN A 126 11.99 -13.19 6.43
CA ASN A 126 13.36 -13.14 5.91
C ASN A 126 13.45 -13.62 4.46
N VAL A 127 12.34 -14.09 3.90
CA VAL A 127 12.22 -14.59 2.53
C VAL A 127 11.08 -13.86 1.83
N SER A 128 11.13 -13.80 0.50
CA SER A 128 10.03 -13.35 -0.36
C SER A 128 9.56 -14.53 -1.22
N GLY A 129 8.29 -14.54 -1.58
CA GLY A 129 7.71 -15.50 -2.50
C GLY A 129 6.28 -15.87 -2.13
N THR A 130 5.80 -16.95 -2.75
CA THR A 130 4.43 -17.42 -2.60
C THR A 130 4.37 -18.55 -1.59
N ILE A 131 3.45 -18.44 -0.63
CA ILE A 131 3.07 -19.49 0.30
C ILE A 131 1.73 -20.05 -0.16
N ILE A 132 1.70 -21.34 -0.49
CA ILE A 132 0.45 -22.03 -0.84
C ILE A 132 -0.26 -22.46 0.44
N GLY A 133 -1.36 -21.80 0.79
CA GLY A 133 -2.13 -22.16 1.98
C GLY A 133 -3.14 -21.11 2.43
N ARG A 134 -3.80 -21.44 3.55
CA ARG A 134 -4.74 -20.59 4.26
C ARG A 134 -4.45 -20.52 5.74
N PHE A 135 -4.87 -19.43 6.36
CA PHE A 135 -4.60 -19.12 7.75
C PHE A 135 -5.87 -18.68 8.46
N ASN A 136 -6.51 -19.60 9.18
CA ASN A 136 -7.54 -19.25 10.15
C ASN A 136 -6.86 -18.85 11.47
N LEU A 137 -7.17 -17.66 11.95
CA LEU A 137 -6.62 -17.04 13.16
C LEU A 137 -7.58 -17.16 14.37
N ALA A 138 -8.44 -18.18 14.38
CA ALA A 138 -9.37 -18.45 15.47
C ALA A 138 -8.66 -18.53 16.82
N GLY A 139 -9.16 -17.75 17.79
CA GLY A 139 -8.60 -17.68 19.14
C GLY A 139 -7.20 -17.03 19.25
N ILE A 140 -6.69 -16.47 18.15
CA ILE A 140 -5.38 -15.80 18.14
C ILE A 140 -5.53 -14.33 18.48
N SER A 141 -4.75 -13.85 19.45
CA SER A 141 -4.78 -12.45 19.86
C SER A 141 -3.40 -11.84 20.01
N TYR A 142 -3.30 -10.52 19.88
CA TYR A 142 -2.03 -9.79 19.99
C TYR A 142 -0.98 -10.31 18.98
N LEU A 143 -1.41 -10.55 17.74
CA LEU A 143 -0.57 -10.99 16.64
C LEU A 143 -0.28 -9.82 15.70
N THR A 144 0.98 -9.62 15.33
CA THR A 144 1.37 -8.83 14.17
C THR A 144 1.96 -9.75 13.12
N ILE A 145 1.39 -9.76 11.91
CA ILE A 145 2.03 -10.31 10.71
C ILE A 145 2.47 -9.12 9.86
N ASP A 146 3.77 -8.87 9.77
CA ASP A 146 4.33 -7.75 9.01
C ASP A 146 5.28 -8.26 7.91
N ALA A 147 4.80 -8.21 6.67
CA ALA A 147 5.58 -8.52 5.46
C ALA A 147 6.28 -7.29 4.87
N SER A 148 6.36 -6.17 5.60
CA SER A 148 7.11 -4.98 5.13
C SER A 148 8.55 -5.34 4.76
N GLY A 149 8.99 -4.83 3.61
CA GLY A 149 10.31 -5.14 3.05
C GLY A 149 10.42 -6.51 2.37
N GLN A 150 9.36 -7.31 2.30
CA GLN A 150 9.32 -8.58 1.56
C GLN A 150 8.09 -8.63 0.63
N ASN A 151 8.24 -9.31 -0.50
CA ASN A 151 7.12 -9.63 -1.38
C ASN A 151 6.54 -10.99 -0.98
N ILE A 152 5.50 -10.99 -0.14
CA ILE A 152 4.82 -12.20 0.30
C ILE A 152 3.45 -12.29 -0.38
N THR A 153 3.21 -13.41 -1.06
CA THR A 153 1.90 -13.76 -1.60
C THR A 153 1.36 -14.98 -0.86
N ILE A 154 0.14 -14.87 -0.32
CA ILE A 154 -0.65 -16.00 0.13
C ILE A 154 -1.58 -16.39 -1.01
N ASP A 155 -1.37 -17.60 -1.52
CA ASP A 155 -2.17 -18.17 -2.59
C ASP A 155 -2.90 -19.39 -2.03
N ASN A 156 -4.23 -19.34 -2.03
CA ASN A 156 -5.03 -20.36 -1.37
C ASN A 156 -5.58 -21.43 -2.35
N ASP A 157 -5.13 -21.44 -3.62
CA ASP A 157 -5.52 -22.47 -4.61
C ASP A 157 -7.04 -22.77 -4.63
N TYR A 158 -7.82 -21.71 -4.53
CA TYR A 158 -9.28 -21.69 -4.42
C TYR A 158 -9.86 -22.59 -3.31
N ASN A 159 -9.22 -22.68 -2.15
CA ASN A 159 -9.63 -23.55 -1.04
C ASN A 159 -10.06 -22.82 0.25
N GLY A 160 -11.28 -22.27 0.26
CA GLY A 160 -11.86 -21.54 1.40
C GLY A 160 -11.25 -20.14 1.58
N ASP A 161 -11.25 -19.61 2.80
CA ASP A 161 -10.73 -18.27 3.10
C ASP A 161 -9.21 -18.22 3.12
N GLY A 162 -8.60 -17.15 2.61
CA GLY A 162 -7.15 -16.95 2.59
C GLY A 162 -6.58 -16.66 3.98
N ILE A 163 -6.94 -15.52 4.56
CA ILE A 163 -6.61 -15.16 5.96
C ILE A 163 -7.91 -14.78 6.68
N SER A 164 -8.28 -15.56 7.69
CA SER A 164 -9.53 -15.36 8.42
C SER A 164 -9.29 -14.96 9.87
N PHE A 165 -9.78 -13.79 10.27
CA PHE A 165 -9.89 -13.39 11.67
C PHE A 165 -11.23 -13.85 12.20
N ASP A 166 -11.21 -14.95 12.95
CA ASP A 166 -12.42 -15.72 13.27
C ASP A 166 -12.67 -15.81 14.79
N GLY A 167 -13.87 -15.44 15.22
CA GLY A 167 -14.33 -15.70 16.57
C GLY A 167 -13.98 -14.61 17.58
N THR A 168 -14.71 -14.59 18.69
CA THR A 168 -14.57 -13.59 19.77
C THR A 168 -13.20 -13.62 20.48
N GLY A 169 -12.49 -14.75 20.40
CA GLY A 169 -11.11 -14.86 20.89
C GLY A 169 -10.05 -14.28 19.95
N CYS A 170 -10.43 -13.89 18.72
CA CYS A 170 -9.54 -13.29 17.74
C CYS A 170 -9.55 -11.76 17.86
N HIS A 171 -8.53 -11.18 18.52
CA HIS A 171 -8.53 -9.74 18.76
C HIS A 171 -7.15 -9.07 18.90
N HIS A 172 -7.10 -7.76 18.70
CA HIS A 172 -5.88 -6.94 18.73
C HIS A 172 -4.82 -7.43 17.74
N ASN A 173 -5.23 -7.85 16.55
CA ASN A 173 -4.31 -8.36 15.53
C ASN A 173 -4.05 -7.32 14.43
N ILE A 174 -2.85 -7.35 13.88
CA ILE A 174 -2.41 -6.49 12.77
C ILE A 174 -1.92 -7.39 11.64
N LEU A 175 -2.49 -7.20 10.44
CA LEU A 175 -1.99 -7.77 9.19
C LEU A 175 -1.46 -6.65 8.30
N LYS A 176 -0.22 -6.80 7.84
CA LYS A 176 0.47 -5.77 7.08
C LYS A 176 1.31 -6.33 5.94
N GLY A 177 1.17 -5.73 4.76
CA GLY A 177 2.12 -5.91 3.67
C GLY A 177 1.98 -7.19 2.85
N VAL A 178 0.92 -7.98 3.02
CA VAL A 178 0.74 -9.24 2.28
C VAL A 178 -0.10 -9.04 1.02
N HIS A 179 0.15 -9.86 0.01
CA HIS A 179 -0.79 -10.08 -1.09
C HIS A 179 -1.58 -11.35 -0.80
N VAL A 180 -2.90 -11.34 -1.02
CA VAL A 180 -3.75 -12.53 -0.88
C VAL A 180 -4.56 -12.72 -2.16
N ARG A 181 -4.51 -13.92 -2.72
CA ARG A 181 -5.20 -14.24 -3.97
C ARG A 181 -5.71 -15.66 -4.01
N ASN A 182 -6.56 -15.93 -5.00
CA ASN A 182 -7.08 -17.26 -5.29
C ASN A 182 -7.70 -17.92 -4.05
N ALA A 183 -8.38 -17.18 -3.18
CA ALA A 183 -9.19 -17.79 -2.15
C ALA A 183 -10.42 -18.44 -2.78
N GLY A 184 -10.80 -19.62 -2.27
CA GLY A 184 -12.03 -20.31 -2.67
C GLY A 184 -13.28 -19.67 -2.09
N ASN A 185 -13.08 -18.75 -1.15
CA ASN A 185 -14.08 -17.88 -0.57
C ASN A 185 -13.47 -16.47 -0.42
N ASP A 186 -13.36 -15.91 0.79
CA ASP A 186 -12.81 -14.57 0.98
C ASP A 186 -11.28 -14.55 0.97
N GLY A 187 -10.68 -13.53 0.38
CA GLY A 187 -9.24 -13.30 0.48
C GLY A 187 -8.81 -13.05 1.93
N ILE A 188 -9.33 -11.96 2.50
CA ILE A 188 -9.15 -11.61 3.92
C ILE A 188 -10.54 -11.38 4.51
N ASN A 189 -10.85 -11.96 5.67
CA ASN A 189 -12.11 -11.67 6.35
C ASN A 189 -11.99 -11.46 7.86
N VAL A 190 -12.94 -10.70 8.42
CA VAL A 190 -13.11 -10.51 9.87
C VAL A 190 -14.53 -10.88 10.26
N ILE A 191 -14.67 -12.02 10.94
CA ILE A 191 -15.96 -12.71 11.11
C ILE A 191 -16.19 -13.18 12.56
N ASN A 192 -17.42 -13.60 12.83
CA ASN A 192 -17.81 -14.32 14.06
C ASN A 192 -17.42 -13.61 15.37
N GLY A 193 -17.41 -12.27 15.40
CA GLY A 193 -17.13 -11.48 16.58
C GLY A 193 -15.65 -11.14 16.82
N ALA A 194 -14.76 -11.41 15.86
CA ALA A 194 -13.37 -10.92 15.92
C ALA A 194 -13.32 -9.38 16.06
N SER A 195 -12.35 -8.86 16.81
CA SER A 195 -12.36 -7.44 17.19
C SER A 195 -11.01 -6.74 17.33
N ASN A 196 -11.00 -5.42 17.16
CA ASN A 196 -9.77 -4.61 17.24
C ASN A 196 -8.73 -5.12 16.23
N ILE A 197 -9.09 -5.11 14.95
CA ILE A 197 -8.28 -5.63 13.86
C ILE A 197 -7.81 -4.48 12.97
N LEU A 198 -6.53 -4.48 12.61
CA LEU A 198 -5.95 -3.57 11.63
C LEU A 198 -5.42 -4.36 10.43
N ILE A 199 -5.98 -4.09 9.26
CA ILE A 199 -5.50 -4.59 7.98
C ILE A 199 -4.93 -3.38 7.23
N THR A 200 -3.62 -3.37 6.98
CA THR A 200 -2.96 -2.20 6.39
C THR A 200 -1.98 -2.58 5.29
N ASN A 201 -1.89 -1.78 4.23
CA ASN A 201 -0.90 -2.00 3.16
C ASN A 201 -0.92 -3.41 2.57
N CYS A 202 -2.11 -4.03 2.49
CA CYS A 202 -2.27 -5.35 1.88
C CYS A 202 -2.84 -5.21 0.48
N THR A 203 -2.68 -6.23 -0.34
CA THR A 203 -3.39 -6.36 -1.62
C THR A 203 -4.24 -7.62 -1.58
N SER A 204 -5.49 -7.55 -2.03
CA SER A 204 -6.33 -8.72 -2.19
C SER A 204 -7.10 -8.68 -3.51
N TYR A 205 -7.03 -9.78 -4.28
CA TYR A 205 -7.57 -9.87 -5.65
C TYR A 205 -7.77 -11.33 -6.09
N ASP A 206 -8.56 -11.54 -7.14
CA ASP A 206 -8.85 -12.84 -7.77
C ASP A 206 -9.36 -13.91 -6.78
N ASN A 207 -10.05 -13.47 -5.73
CA ASN A 207 -10.74 -14.36 -4.79
C ASN A 207 -12.16 -14.67 -5.30
N GLN A 208 -12.70 -15.80 -4.84
CA GLN A 208 -13.99 -16.26 -5.32
C GLN A 208 -15.16 -15.49 -4.69
N ASP A 209 -15.16 -15.17 -3.39
CA ASP A 209 -16.20 -14.31 -2.79
C ASP A 209 -15.65 -12.90 -2.49
N GLY A 210 -15.51 -12.46 -1.25
CA GLY A 210 -14.95 -11.15 -0.92
C GLY A 210 -13.43 -11.05 -1.13
N ASN A 211 -12.93 -9.88 -1.50
CA ASN A 211 -11.48 -9.65 -1.42
C ASN A 211 -11.08 -9.29 0.02
N ILE A 212 -11.76 -8.30 0.62
CA ILE A 212 -11.61 -8.00 2.04
C ILE A 212 -13.00 -7.79 2.65
N ASP A 213 -13.50 -8.78 3.38
CA ASP A 213 -14.83 -8.73 3.99
C ASP A 213 -14.78 -8.50 5.50
N VAL A 214 -15.70 -7.67 6.00
CA VAL A 214 -15.84 -7.39 7.43
C VAL A 214 -17.26 -7.75 7.84
N ALA A 215 -17.48 -9.04 8.09
CA ALA A 215 -18.79 -9.65 8.26
C ALA A 215 -19.00 -10.19 9.68
N GLY A 216 -19.35 -9.29 10.60
CA GLY A 216 -19.61 -9.62 12.00
C GLY A 216 -18.47 -9.33 12.99
N GLY A 217 -17.40 -8.68 12.53
CA GLY A 217 -16.38 -8.12 13.41
C GLY A 217 -16.83 -6.85 14.16
N THR A 218 -15.97 -6.35 15.05
CA THR A 218 -16.14 -5.03 15.71
C THR A 218 -14.82 -4.29 15.88
N ASN A 219 -14.81 -2.97 15.64
CA ASN A 219 -13.61 -2.13 15.71
C ASN A 219 -12.53 -2.60 14.73
N VAL A 220 -12.79 -2.42 13.44
CA VAL A 220 -11.91 -2.87 12.36
C VAL A 220 -11.48 -1.68 11.51
N THR A 221 -10.18 -1.60 11.19
CA THR A 221 -9.68 -0.63 10.20
C THR A 221 -9.05 -1.37 9.03
N VAL A 222 -9.46 -0.99 7.81
CA VAL A 222 -8.77 -1.34 6.56
C VAL A 222 -8.19 -0.05 5.97
N GLN A 223 -6.86 0.05 5.89
CA GLN A 223 -6.20 1.27 5.41
C GLN A 223 -5.05 1.02 4.44
N TYR A 224 -4.88 1.90 3.45
CA TYR A 224 -3.80 1.78 2.45
C TYR A 224 -3.75 0.41 1.75
N CYS A 225 -4.87 -0.29 1.63
CA CYS A 225 -4.96 -1.56 0.91
C CYS A 225 -5.37 -1.38 -0.55
N ILE A 226 -4.94 -2.31 -1.40
CA ILE A 226 -5.44 -2.46 -2.77
C ILE A 226 -6.46 -3.59 -2.77
N ILE A 227 -7.68 -3.31 -3.20
CA ILE A 227 -8.76 -4.26 -3.37
C ILE A 227 -9.03 -4.36 -4.87
N GLY A 228 -8.53 -5.43 -5.50
CA GLY A 228 -8.63 -5.64 -6.94
C GLY A 228 -9.97 -6.22 -7.38
N GLY A 229 -10.04 -6.65 -8.64
CA GLY A 229 -11.13 -7.47 -9.15
C GLY A 229 -11.08 -8.88 -8.55
N GLY A 230 -12.24 -9.51 -8.43
CA GLY A 230 -12.32 -10.92 -8.04
C GLY A 230 -12.40 -11.86 -9.23
N LYS A 231 -12.55 -13.15 -8.91
CA LYS A 231 -12.56 -14.24 -9.89
C LYS A 231 -13.72 -14.11 -10.88
N PRO A 232 -13.52 -14.48 -12.17
CA PRO A 232 -14.59 -14.43 -13.15
C PRO A 232 -15.89 -15.14 -12.73
N ASN A 233 -17.02 -14.46 -12.88
CA ASN A 233 -18.40 -14.85 -12.50
C ASN A 233 -18.71 -14.85 -11.00
N TRP A 234 -17.76 -14.47 -10.17
CA TRP A 234 -17.91 -14.43 -8.73
C TRP A 234 -17.36 -13.10 -8.19
N SER A 235 -17.45 -12.89 -6.88
CA SER A 235 -16.87 -11.79 -6.13
C SER A 235 -17.48 -10.38 -6.28
N GLY A 236 -17.77 -9.79 -5.12
CA GLY A 236 -17.76 -8.35 -4.90
C GLY A 236 -16.52 -7.95 -4.07
N ALA A 237 -16.15 -6.67 -4.08
CA ALA A 237 -14.88 -6.27 -3.49
C ALA A 237 -14.85 -6.36 -1.95
N MET A 238 -15.88 -5.83 -1.29
CA MET A 238 -15.96 -5.78 0.17
C MET A 238 -17.42 -5.75 0.65
N LEU A 239 -17.80 -6.75 1.44
CA LEU A 239 -19.01 -6.76 2.24
C LEU A 239 -18.75 -6.23 3.65
N VAL A 240 -19.66 -5.40 4.17
CA VAL A 240 -19.63 -4.94 5.55
C VAL A 240 -20.96 -5.19 6.24
N THR A 241 -20.96 -6.14 7.16
CA THR A 241 -22.08 -6.43 8.07
C THR A 241 -21.64 -6.35 9.53
N ALA A 242 -20.57 -5.61 9.80
CA ALA A 242 -19.91 -5.43 11.08
C ALA A 242 -20.15 -4.04 11.71
N ARG A 243 -19.75 -3.88 12.97
CA ARG A 243 -19.92 -2.64 13.75
C ARG A 243 -18.58 -1.90 13.87
N ASN A 244 -18.60 -0.57 13.79
CA ASN A 244 -17.42 0.27 13.96
C ASN A 244 -16.31 -0.13 12.99
N VAL A 245 -16.58 0.03 11.69
CA VAL A 245 -15.63 -0.29 10.62
C VAL A 245 -15.12 1.00 10.00
N SER A 246 -13.80 1.15 9.90
CA SER A 246 -13.15 2.25 9.20
C SER A 246 -12.47 1.74 7.95
N VAL A 247 -12.73 2.36 6.81
CA VAL A 247 -12.12 2.01 5.53
C VAL A 247 -11.62 3.30 4.89
N HIS A 248 -10.30 3.51 4.89
CA HIS A 248 -9.73 4.77 4.42
C HIS A 248 -8.37 4.67 3.72
N HIS A 249 -8.14 5.58 2.77
CA HIS A 249 -6.94 5.60 1.92
C HIS A 249 -6.69 4.30 1.15
N ASN A 250 -7.75 3.57 0.77
CA ASN A 250 -7.63 2.36 -0.03
C ASN A 250 -7.84 2.64 -1.53
N LEU A 251 -7.36 1.73 -2.37
CA LEU A 251 -7.68 1.67 -3.80
C LEU A 251 -8.60 0.48 -4.05
N PHE A 252 -9.85 0.76 -4.41
CA PHE A 252 -10.77 -0.22 -4.98
C PHE A 252 -10.67 -0.14 -6.50
N SER A 253 -10.32 -1.26 -7.13
CA SER A 253 -10.26 -1.42 -8.59
C SER A 253 -10.90 -2.76 -8.95
N SER A 254 -12.21 -2.85 -8.73
CA SER A 254 -12.96 -4.11 -8.72
C SER A 254 -13.41 -4.60 -10.09
N LEU A 255 -13.22 -3.83 -11.17
CA LEU A 255 -13.59 -4.24 -12.52
C LEU A 255 -13.00 -5.61 -12.85
N THR A 256 -13.82 -6.49 -13.41
CA THR A 256 -13.43 -7.82 -13.86
C THR A 256 -14.16 -8.14 -15.16
N ASP A 257 -13.51 -8.88 -16.06
CA ASP A 257 -14.01 -9.20 -17.40
C ASP A 257 -15.40 -9.85 -17.36
N ARG A 258 -15.65 -10.69 -16.36
CA ARG A 258 -16.93 -11.36 -16.11
C ARG A 258 -17.13 -11.42 -14.60
N GLY A 259 -18.16 -10.83 -14.01
CA GLY A 259 -18.29 -10.85 -12.55
C GLY A 259 -19.07 -9.67 -11.99
N VAL A 260 -19.09 -9.57 -10.66
CA VAL A 260 -19.97 -8.61 -9.98
C VAL A 260 -19.40 -7.18 -10.05
N GLY A 261 -18.09 -7.02 -9.90
CA GLY A 261 -17.40 -5.73 -10.10
C GLY A 261 -17.96 -4.58 -9.26
N GLU A 262 -18.62 -4.88 -8.14
CA GLU A 262 -19.32 -3.94 -7.26
C GLU A 262 -18.92 -4.19 -5.79
N ARG A 263 -19.68 -3.62 -4.84
CA ARG A 263 -19.45 -3.72 -3.39
C ARG A 263 -18.15 -3.04 -2.99
N ASN A 264 -18.02 -1.74 -3.31
CA ASN A 264 -16.83 -0.94 -3.02
C ASN A 264 -17.07 0.19 -1.98
N PRO A 265 -17.54 -0.09 -0.75
CA PRO A 265 -18.04 -1.36 -0.18
C PRO A 265 -19.57 -1.51 -0.37
N HIS A 266 -20.11 -2.70 -0.07
CA HIS A 266 -21.54 -2.88 0.22
C HIS A 266 -21.78 -3.09 1.71
N VAL A 267 -22.42 -2.11 2.35
CA VAL A 267 -22.70 -2.12 3.78
C VAL A 267 -24.19 -2.38 3.98
N HIS A 268 -24.56 -3.42 4.73
CA HIS A 268 -25.97 -3.73 4.91
C HIS A 268 -26.27 -4.46 6.22
N ALA A 269 -27.46 -4.25 6.77
CA ALA A 269 -27.90 -4.95 7.98
C ALA A 269 -28.63 -6.27 7.71
N ASN A 270 -28.94 -6.59 6.45
CA ASN A 270 -29.59 -7.86 6.12
C ASN A 270 -28.68 -9.03 6.54
N TYR A 271 -29.18 -9.92 7.41
CA TYR A 271 -28.41 -11.00 8.04
C TYR A 271 -27.16 -10.57 8.83
N SER A 272 -27.03 -9.28 9.19
CA SER A 272 -25.91 -8.81 9.98
C SER A 272 -25.97 -9.39 11.39
N PRO A 273 -24.92 -10.11 11.85
CA PRO A 273 -24.92 -10.70 13.19
C PRO A 273 -24.77 -9.64 14.29
N VAL A 274 -24.39 -8.41 13.95
CA VAL A 274 -24.30 -7.29 14.90
C VAL A 274 -25.58 -6.44 14.95
N GLY A 275 -26.56 -6.70 14.09
CA GLY A 275 -27.87 -6.04 14.03
C GLY A 275 -27.86 -4.63 13.42
N SER A 276 -26.93 -3.76 13.85
CA SER A 276 -26.81 -2.39 13.34
C SER A 276 -25.37 -2.13 12.89
N PRO A 277 -24.99 -2.59 11.69
CA PRO A 277 -23.65 -2.36 11.16
C PRO A 277 -23.45 -0.90 10.80
N ASN A 278 -22.20 -0.44 10.93
CA ASN A 278 -21.83 0.91 10.57
C ASN A 278 -20.43 0.99 9.96
N ILE A 279 -20.24 1.98 9.10
CA ILE A 279 -18.97 2.24 8.42
C ILE A 279 -18.60 3.73 8.39
N ASP A 280 -17.32 4.00 8.58
CA ASP A 280 -16.68 5.24 8.19
C ASP A 280 -15.79 4.98 6.96
N PHE A 281 -16.32 5.25 5.77
CA PHE A 281 -15.67 5.06 4.48
C PHE A 281 -15.21 6.40 3.92
N ARG A 282 -13.93 6.72 4.09
CA ARG A 282 -13.42 8.03 3.67
C ARG A 282 -12.05 8.04 3.03
N ASN A 283 -11.77 9.03 2.21
CA ASN A 283 -10.45 9.23 1.59
C ASN A 283 -10.00 8.06 0.68
N ASN A 284 -10.91 7.27 0.12
CA ASN A 284 -10.58 6.15 -0.77
C ASN A 284 -10.64 6.54 -2.24
N ILE A 285 -9.97 5.75 -3.08
CA ILE A 285 -10.21 5.73 -4.53
C ILE A 285 -11.11 4.55 -4.83
N VAL A 286 -12.23 4.79 -5.52
CA VAL A 286 -13.07 3.76 -6.12
C VAL A 286 -13.04 3.94 -7.62
N TRP A 287 -12.30 3.05 -8.28
CA TRP A 287 -11.94 3.12 -9.68
C TRP A 287 -12.54 1.95 -10.45
N GLN A 288 -13.23 2.26 -11.55
CA GLN A 288 -13.82 1.30 -12.48
C GLN A 288 -14.61 0.17 -11.78
N TRP A 289 -15.86 0.47 -11.42
CA TRP A 289 -16.82 -0.55 -10.98
C TRP A 289 -17.83 -0.85 -12.08
N GLY A 290 -18.51 -1.98 -11.97
CA GLY A 290 -19.58 -2.39 -12.88
C GLY A 290 -19.50 -3.87 -13.22
N ARG A 291 -20.65 -4.51 -13.33
CA ARG A 291 -20.74 -5.92 -13.74
C ARG A 291 -20.27 -6.12 -15.16
N ASN A 292 -19.77 -7.32 -15.45
CA ASN A 292 -19.40 -7.76 -16.80
C ASN A 292 -18.50 -6.75 -17.52
N ASN A 293 -17.31 -6.51 -16.97
CA ASN A 293 -16.34 -5.54 -17.49
C ASN A 293 -16.87 -4.11 -17.66
N GLY A 294 -17.85 -3.70 -16.85
CA GLY A 294 -18.45 -2.38 -16.97
C GLY A 294 -19.45 -2.26 -18.13
N GLU A 295 -19.98 -3.37 -18.65
CA GLU A 295 -21.09 -3.35 -19.60
C GLU A 295 -22.45 -3.55 -18.91
N GLY A 296 -22.45 -3.99 -17.65
CA GLY A 296 -23.64 -4.30 -16.86
C GLY A 296 -24.08 -3.21 -15.87
N SER A 297 -24.96 -3.60 -14.93
CA SER A 297 -25.36 -2.76 -13.80
C SER A 297 -24.28 -2.69 -12.72
N GLY A 298 -24.44 -1.85 -11.70
CA GLY A 298 -23.51 -1.80 -10.56
C GLY A 298 -23.43 -0.43 -9.88
N TYR A 299 -22.67 -0.39 -8.79
CA TYR A 299 -22.45 0.79 -7.96
C TYR A 299 -21.03 0.80 -7.38
N GLY A 300 -20.57 1.98 -6.97
CA GLY A 300 -19.32 2.15 -6.24
C GLY A 300 -19.49 1.71 -4.79
N ALA A 301 -19.84 2.66 -3.92
CA ALA A 301 -20.12 2.43 -2.51
C ALA A 301 -21.63 2.46 -2.23
N SER A 302 -22.09 1.59 -1.34
CA SER A 302 -23.51 1.53 -0.94
C SER A 302 -23.69 1.28 0.55
N VAL A 303 -24.70 1.92 1.15
CA VAL A 303 -25.15 1.70 2.52
C VAL A 303 -26.64 1.40 2.48
N ALA A 304 -27.01 0.14 2.70
CA ALA A 304 -28.34 -0.38 2.43
C ALA A 304 -28.96 -1.08 3.65
N TYR A 305 -30.22 -1.49 3.53
CA TYR A 305 -30.93 -2.35 4.48
C TYR A 305 -30.81 -1.90 5.95
N GLY A 306 -31.01 -0.60 6.22
CA GLY A 306 -30.97 -0.06 7.59
C GLY A 306 -29.56 0.08 8.22
N ALA A 307 -28.49 -0.20 7.49
CA ALA A 307 -27.13 0.11 7.93
C ALA A 307 -26.90 1.63 8.02
N THR A 308 -25.86 2.06 8.74
CA THR A 308 -25.45 3.47 8.82
C THR A 308 -24.05 3.68 8.25
N GLY A 309 -23.79 4.77 7.53
CA GLY A 309 -22.46 5.01 6.98
C GLY A 309 -22.12 6.46 6.70
N ASN A 310 -20.86 6.81 6.90
CA ASN A 310 -20.25 8.03 6.40
C ASN A 310 -19.48 7.67 5.12
N LEU A 311 -19.84 8.25 3.98
CA LEU A 311 -19.13 8.15 2.70
C LEU A 311 -18.51 9.52 2.38
N VAL A 312 -17.29 9.76 2.84
CA VAL A 312 -16.71 11.12 2.91
C VAL A 312 -15.41 11.26 2.12
N ASN A 313 -15.26 12.32 1.33
CA ASN A 313 -14.00 12.67 0.66
C ASN A 313 -13.36 11.53 -0.15
N ASN A 314 -14.17 10.68 -0.78
CA ASN A 314 -13.68 9.64 -1.68
C ASN A 314 -13.61 10.16 -3.12
N TYR A 315 -12.71 9.59 -3.91
CA TYR A 315 -12.65 9.79 -5.36
C TYR A 315 -13.33 8.62 -6.07
N PHE A 316 -14.31 8.93 -6.92
CA PHE A 316 -15.07 7.94 -7.69
C PHE A 316 -14.88 8.14 -9.19
N TYR A 317 -14.64 7.06 -9.92
CA TYR A 317 -14.74 7.06 -11.38
C TYR A 317 -15.16 5.70 -11.89
N SER A 318 -16.15 5.67 -12.79
CA SER A 318 -16.43 4.50 -13.63
C SER A 318 -16.98 4.93 -14.99
N GLN A 319 -16.74 4.14 -16.03
CA GLN A 319 -17.43 4.34 -17.31
C GLN A 319 -18.90 3.94 -17.21
N THR A 320 -19.21 3.04 -16.27
CA THR A 320 -20.48 2.34 -16.17
C THR A 320 -21.27 2.86 -14.99
N ASN A 321 -22.49 3.35 -15.25
CA ASN A 321 -23.37 3.93 -14.24
C ASN A 321 -22.65 4.87 -13.25
N PRO A 322 -21.95 5.92 -13.74
CA PRO A 322 -21.18 6.78 -12.85
C PRO A 322 -22.06 7.54 -11.84
N GLY A 323 -23.34 7.73 -12.14
CA GLY A 323 -24.34 8.28 -11.19
C GLY A 323 -24.60 7.40 -9.96
N SER A 324 -24.16 6.15 -9.99
CA SER A 324 -24.25 5.16 -8.90
C SER A 324 -22.97 5.08 -8.05
N ALA A 325 -22.19 6.17 -7.98
CA ALA A 325 -20.92 6.23 -7.27
C ALA A 325 -21.04 5.97 -5.76
N ALA A 326 -21.98 6.64 -5.09
CA ALA A 326 -22.25 6.50 -3.67
C ALA A 326 -23.78 6.52 -3.45
N GLN A 327 -24.32 5.48 -2.80
CA GLN A 327 -25.77 5.30 -2.70
C GLN A 327 -26.22 4.87 -1.29
N PRO A 328 -27.39 5.35 -0.82
CA PRO A 328 -27.98 4.94 0.44
C PRO A 328 -28.90 3.71 0.27
N ASP A 329 -28.78 2.95 -0.82
CA ASP A 329 -29.57 1.74 -1.09
C ASP A 329 -28.66 0.65 -1.67
N ASP A 330 -29.21 -0.50 -2.03
CA ASP A 330 -28.46 -1.63 -2.58
C ASP A 330 -28.01 -1.47 -4.03
N GLY A 331 -28.18 -0.27 -4.61
CA GLY A 331 -27.86 0.06 -5.98
C GLY A 331 -28.93 -0.37 -6.98
N TYR A 332 -30.00 -1.04 -6.53
CA TYR A 332 -31.09 -1.57 -7.35
C TYR A 332 -32.47 -1.06 -6.93
N GLY A 333 -32.51 -0.01 -6.11
CA GLY A 333 -33.76 0.57 -5.59
C GLY A 333 -34.40 -0.26 -4.48
N GLY A 334 -33.61 -1.11 -3.81
CA GLY A 334 -34.04 -1.86 -2.63
C GLY A 334 -34.05 -1.02 -1.35
N ASN A 335 -33.96 -1.69 -0.21
CA ASN A 335 -34.09 -1.04 1.09
C ASN A 335 -32.93 -0.09 1.39
N SER A 336 -33.27 1.13 1.79
CA SER A 336 -32.27 2.14 2.11
C SER A 336 -31.60 1.95 3.48
N GLY A 337 -30.36 2.38 3.58
CA GLY A 337 -29.67 2.68 4.83
C GLY A 337 -29.67 4.18 5.15
N SER A 338 -28.93 4.55 6.19
CA SER A 338 -28.70 5.93 6.63
C SER A 338 -27.28 6.35 6.25
N ALA A 339 -27.13 7.10 5.16
CA ALA A 339 -25.84 7.50 4.62
C ALA A 339 -25.64 9.02 4.68
N TYR A 340 -24.55 9.45 5.31
CA TYR A 340 -23.99 10.78 5.11
C TYR A 340 -23.00 10.73 3.96
N ILE A 341 -23.24 11.51 2.90
CA ILE A 341 -22.43 11.47 1.67
C ILE A 341 -21.97 12.89 1.34
N ALA A 342 -20.69 13.19 1.56
CA ALA A 342 -20.17 14.54 1.42
C ALA A 342 -18.70 14.61 1.00
N GLY A 343 -18.34 15.71 0.32
CA GLY A 343 -16.96 16.03 -0.07
C GLY A 343 -16.32 15.05 -1.06
N ASN A 344 -17.09 14.09 -1.59
CA ASN A 344 -16.62 13.16 -2.61
C ASN A 344 -16.47 13.87 -3.95
N VAL A 345 -15.50 13.42 -4.75
CA VAL A 345 -15.24 13.92 -6.11
C VAL A 345 -15.49 12.81 -7.11
N SER A 346 -16.17 13.14 -8.22
CA SER A 346 -16.26 12.24 -9.37
C SER A 346 -15.30 12.67 -10.47
N GLY A 347 -14.58 11.70 -11.04
CA GLY A 347 -13.82 11.92 -12.27
C GLY A 347 -14.66 11.92 -13.55
N ASN A 348 -15.96 11.63 -13.45
CA ASN A 348 -16.90 11.70 -14.55
C ASN A 348 -17.51 13.11 -14.66
N ALA A 349 -17.59 13.65 -15.88
CA ALA A 349 -18.20 14.95 -16.10
C ALA A 349 -19.68 14.93 -15.70
N ASN A 350 -20.14 16.00 -15.05
CA ASN A 350 -21.53 16.22 -14.65
C ASN A 350 -22.12 15.18 -13.67
N VAL A 351 -21.27 14.46 -12.94
CA VAL A 351 -21.69 13.49 -11.92
C VAL A 351 -21.44 14.07 -10.54
N ASN A 352 -22.50 14.20 -9.74
CA ASN A 352 -22.41 14.60 -8.35
C ASN A 352 -22.54 13.37 -7.43
N PRO A 353 -21.41 12.85 -6.89
CA PRO A 353 -21.43 11.68 -6.01
C PRO A 353 -22.04 11.98 -4.63
N ASN A 354 -22.34 13.23 -4.30
CA ASN A 354 -22.88 13.65 -3.01
C ASN A 354 -24.41 13.83 -3.02
N SER A 355 -25.05 13.64 -4.17
CA SER A 355 -26.47 13.96 -4.39
C SER A 355 -27.45 13.10 -3.59
N LYS A 356 -27.03 11.94 -3.07
CA LYS A 356 -27.89 10.95 -2.41
C LYS A 356 -27.72 10.88 -0.89
N SER A 357 -27.11 11.89 -0.26
CA SER A 357 -27.02 11.94 1.21
C SER A 357 -28.43 12.01 1.82
N ASN A 358 -28.73 11.15 2.79
CA ASN A 358 -30.05 11.08 3.44
C ASN A 358 -29.96 11.08 4.99
N HIS A 359 -28.76 11.21 5.54
CA HIS A 359 -28.52 11.25 6.99
C HIS A 359 -27.43 12.27 7.31
N ALA A 360 -27.38 12.76 8.55
CA ALA A 360 -26.30 13.62 9.04
C ALA A 360 -25.02 12.80 9.30
N GLU A 361 -23.83 13.43 9.26
CA GLU A 361 -22.61 12.72 9.66
C GLU A 361 -22.77 12.26 11.11
N TYR A 362 -22.65 10.95 11.35
CA TYR A 362 -22.70 10.46 12.72
C TYR A 362 -21.36 10.72 13.41
N VAL A 363 -21.42 11.05 14.71
CA VAL A 363 -20.25 11.47 15.47
C VAL A 363 -19.34 10.27 15.74
N ILE A 364 -18.07 10.42 15.35
CA ILE A 364 -17.00 9.47 15.66
C ILE A 364 -16.16 10.06 16.80
N SER A 365 -15.89 9.25 17.83
CA SER A 365 -15.01 9.62 18.93
C SER A 365 -13.66 10.12 18.42
N THR A 366 -13.09 11.13 19.07
CA THR A 366 -11.76 11.67 18.74
C THR A 366 -10.68 10.59 18.72
N LEU A 367 -10.82 9.55 19.54
CA LEU A 367 -9.94 8.37 19.58
C LEU A 367 -9.86 7.63 18.24
N TYR A 368 -10.97 7.57 17.50
CA TYR A 368 -11.11 6.83 16.24
C TYR A 368 -11.17 7.73 15.02
N LYS A 369 -11.02 9.04 15.19
CA LYS A 369 -11.20 10.01 14.11
C LYS A 369 -10.07 9.89 13.10
N ILE A 370 -10.45 9.78 11.84
CA ILE A 370 -9.53 9.82 10.70
C ILE A 370 -9.27 11.28 10.34
N ALA A 371 -8.02 11.62 10.03
CA ALA A 371 -7.65 12.98 9.68
C ALA A 371 -8.41 13.44 8.41
N PRO A 372 -9.07 14.60 8.42
CA PRO A 372 -9.79 15.08 7.26
C PRO A 372 -8.79 15.48 6.16
N GLN A 373 -9.08 15.08 4.93
CA GLN A 373 -8.33 15.50 3.74
C GLN A 373 -9.32 15.74 2.59
N PRO A 374 -9.12 16.75 1.74
CA PRO A 374 -9.88 16.87 0.50
C PRO A 374 -9.73 15.62 -0.38
N ALA A 375 -10.79 15.21 -1.07
CA ALA A 375 -10.81 13.93 -1.80
C ALA A 375 -9.67 13.76 -2.81
N CYS A 376 -9.31 14.83 -3.53
CA CYS A 376 -8.22 14.78 -4.51
C CYS A 376 -6.84 14.68 -3.85
N ASP A 377 -6.64 15.27 -2.69
CA ASP A 377 -5.38 15.18 -1.95
C ASP A 377 -5.22 13.79 -1.35
N ALA A 378 -6.31 13.29 -0.75
CA ALA A 378 -6.43 11.91 -0.31
C ALA A 378 -6.12 10.93 -1.45
N ALA A 379 -6.75 11.09 -2.62
CA ALA A 379 -6.50 10.21 -3.76
C ALA A 379 -5.03 10.23 -4.22
N ARG A 380 -4.38 11.39 -4.26
CA ARG A 380 -2.93 11.45 -4.56
C ARG A 380 -2.09 10.76 -3.49
N ASP A 381 -2.50 10.84 -2.22
CA ASP A 381 -1.84 10.13 -1.13
C ASP A 381 -2.00 8.60 -1.24
N VAL A 382 -3.21 8.13 -1.58
CA VAL A 382 -3.48 6.71 -1.87
C VAL A 382 -2.52 6.20 -2.94
N LEU A 383 -2.44 6.85 -4.11
CA LEU A 383 -1.58 6.37 -5.21
C LEU A 383 -0.10 6.30 -4.83
N ARG A 384 0.36 7.14 -3.87
CA ARG A 384 1.73 7.09 -3.36
C ARG A 384 1.94 5.91 -2.41
N ASN A 385 0.98 5.65 -1.51
CA ASN A 385 1.21 4.84 -0.31
C ASN A 385 0.45 3.49 -0.27
N VAL A 386 -0.47 3.25 -1.20
CA VAL A 386 -1.34 2.06 -1.15
C VAL A 386 -0.58 0.76 -1.46
N GLY A 387 -1.06 -0.35 -0.90
CA GLY A 387 -0.56 -1.70 -1.07
C GLY A 387 0.71 -1.99 -0.28
N PRO A 388 1.27 -3.21 -0.44
CA PRO A 388 2.52 -3.61 0.18
C PRO A 388 3.69 -2.70 -0.17
N SER A 389 4.62 -2.54 0.78
CA SER A 389 5.85 -1.74 0.57
C SER A 389 6.74 -2.28 -0.56
N VAL A 390 6.69 -3.60 -0.80
CA VAL A 390 7.32 -4.25 -1.95
C VAL A 390 6.20 -4.67 -2.89
N ARG A 391 5.85 -3.78 -3.81
CA ARG A 391 4.77 -3.96 -4.78
C ARG A 391 5.14 -4.99 -5.85
N ASN A 392 4.20 -5.87 -6.20
CA ASN A 392 4.33 -6.77 -7.34
C ASN A 392 3.77 -6.14 -8.64
N SER A 393 3.76 -6.89 -9.74
CA SER A 393 3.27 -6.40 -11.03
C SER A 393 1.76 -6.09 -11.02
N VAL A 394 0.96 -6.81 -10.22
CA VAL A 394 -0.48 -6.59 -10.10
C VAL A 394 -0.76 -5.26 -9.40
N ASP A 395 -0.07 -4.97 -8.29
CA ASP A 395 -0.23 -3.69 -7.58
C ASP A 395 0.06 -2.51 -8.50
N ASN A 396 1.21 -2.58 -9.20
CA ASN A 396 1.63 -1.52 -10.11
C ASN A 396 0.65 -1.36 -11.27
N SER A 397 0.10 -2.47 -11.80
CA SER A 397 -0.92 -2.41 -12.85
C SER A 397 -2.19 -1.69 -12.36
N LEU A 398 -2.70 -2.06 -11.18
CA LEU A 398 -3.91 -1.46 -10.61
C LEU A 398 -3.71 0.02 -10.28
N ILE A 399 -2.56 0.39 -9.71
CA ILE A 399 -2.21 1.80 -9.42
C ILE A 399 -2.08 2.61 -10.71
N ASN A 400 -1.34 2.11 -11.70
CA ASN A 400 -1.08 2.81 -12.96
C ASN A 400 -2.34 2.95 -13.83
N ALA A 401 -3.35 2.10 -13.62
CA ALA A 401 -4.63 2.21 -14.31
C ALA A 401 -5.45 3.44 -13.86
N VAL A 402 -5.15 4.03 -12.70
CA VAL A 402 -5.92 5.15 -12.14
C VAL A 402 -5.52 6.47 -12.78
N THR A 403 -6.52 7.22 -13.26
CA THR A 403 -6.34 8.63 -13.66
C THR A 403 -7.28 9.51 -12.85
N LEU A 404 -6.73 10.48 -12.10
CA LEU A 404 -7.50 11.41 -11.27
C LEU A 404 -8.09 12.57 -12.10
N ARG A 405 -9.01 12.25 -13.01
CA ARG A 405 -9.80 13.23 -13.78
C ARG A 405 -10.67 14.07 -12.84
N GLY A 406 -10.94 15.33 -13.19
CA GLY A 406 -11.78 16.20 -12.35
C GLY A 406 -11.11 16.65 -11.04
N CYS A 407 -10.00 16.02 -10.64
CA CYS A 407 -9.10 16.60 -9.68
C CYS A 407 -8.26 17.66 -10.39
N PRO A 408 -8.22 18.91 -9.89
CA PRO A 408 -7.29 19.88 -10.41
C PRO A 408 -5.88 19.30 -10.33
N SER A 409 -5.01 19.64 -11.28
CA SER A 409 -3.58 19.42 -11.08
C SER A 409 -3.24 19.95 -9.69
N PRO A 410 -2.42 19.23 -8.89
CA PRO A 410 -1.90 19.85 -7.68
C PRO A 410 -1.39 21.21 -8.12
N SER A 411 -1.92 22.30 -7.53
CA SER A 411 -1.64 23.65 -8.00
C SER A 411 -0.16 23.69 -8.34
N PRO A 412 0.24 24.02 -9.58
CA PRO A 412 1.65 24.14 -9.86
C PRO A 412 2.15 25.09 -8.80
N VAL A 413 3.00 24.59 -7.90
CA VAL A 413 3.86 25.47 -7.11
C VAL A 413 4.42 26.39 -8.18
N PRO A 414 4.21 27.72 -8.10
CA PRO A 414 4.70 28.62 -9.11
C PRO A 414 6.13 28.21 -9.35
N ALA A 415 6.43 27.73 -10.56
CA ALA A 415 7.80 27.47 -10.94
C ALA A 415 8.43 28.85 -10.82
N ALA A 416 9.10 29.12 -9.69
CA ALA A 416 9.93 30.29 -9.56
C ALA A 416 10.81 30.22 -10.80
N ARG A 417 10.62 31.16 -11.72
CA ARG A 417 11.49 31.28 -12.89
C ARG A 417 12.87 31.51 -12.31
N VAL A 418 13.67 30.45 -12.26
CA VAL A 418 15.08 30.54 -11.91
C VAL A 418 15.78 31.10 -13.15
N SER A 419 15.56 32.39 -13.41
CA SER A 419 16.42 33.20 -14.25
C SER A 419 17.53 33.77 -13.36
N GLY A 420 18.39 32.87 -12.89
CA GLY A 420 19.51 33.20 -12.01
C GLY A 420 20.34 31.94 -11.87
N LYS A 421 21.61 32.01 -12.27
CA LYS A 421 22.58 30.90 -12.30
C LYS A 421 22.33 29.91 -11.15
N GLN A 422 21.98 28.66 -11.47
CA GLN A 422 21.97 27.57 -10.50
C GLN A 422 23.38 27.41 -9.91
N SER A 423 23.59 27.91 -8.70
CA SER A 423 24.58 27.33 -7.79
C SER A 423 23.84 26.31 -6.94
N PHE A 424 24.03 25.02 -7.26
CA PHE A 424 23.69 23.96 -6.33
C PHE A 424 24.34 24.28 -4.98
N LEU A 425 23.59 24.09 -3.88
CA LEU A 425 24.14 24.12 -2.52
C LEU A 425 25.21 23.01 -2.42
N GLN A 426 26.46 23.37 -2.66
CA GLN A 426 27.60 22.62 -2.17
C GLN A 426 27.83 23.06 -0.73
N TRP A 427 27.52 22.18 0.23
CA TRP A 427 28.06 22.30 1.58
C TRP A 427 29.34 21.47 1.61
N ASN A 428 30.48 22.12 1.88
CA ASN A 428 31.79 21.47 1.90
C ASN A 428 31.83 20.36 2.96
N ASP A 429 32.23 19.16 2.53
CA ASP A 429 32.53 17.95 3.34
C ASP A 429 33.69 18.16 4.32
N SER A 430 33.54 19.06 5.27
CA SER A 430 34.50 19.25 6.36
C SER A 430 33.77 19.16 7.69
N ILE A 431 33.41 17.92 8.05
CA ILE A 431 33.11 17.54 9.43
C ILE A 431 34.40 17.78 10.25
N PRO A 432 34.44 18.71 11.21
CA PRO A 432 35.56 18.77 12.13
C PRO A 432 35.44 17.58 13.08
N THR A 433 36.32 16.59 12.91
CA THR A 433 36.59 15.61 13.95
C THR A 433 37.42 16.28 15.04
N LYS A 434 36.95 16.24 16.30
CA LYS A 434 37.71 16.23 17.58
C LYS A 434 36.73 16.44 18.75
N SER A 435 36.55 15.51 19.68
CA SER A 435 37.44 15.19 20.82
C SER A 435 38.01 16.43 21.53
N GLY A 436 37.29 16.92 22.55
CA GLY A 436 37.83 17.93 23.46
C GLY A 436 36.75 18.76 24.15
N LYS A 437 36.89 18.96 25.46
CA LYS A 437 36.03 19.81 26.29
C LYS A 437 36.15 21.28 25.82
N GLY A 438 35.27 21.71 24.93
CA GLY A 438 35.11 23.10 24.52
C GLY A 438 33.69 23.29 24.00
N LYS A 439 32.99 24.34 24.47
CA LYS A 439 31.65 24.67 23.98
C LYS A 439 31.74 25.00 22.49
N ALA A 440 31.29 24.10 21.63
CA ALA A 440 31.13 24.39 20.21
C ALA A 440 30.09 25.51 20.06
N LYS A 441 30.52 26.64 19.49
CA LYS A 441 29.61 27.71 19.10
C LYS A 441 28.87 27.21 17.86
N ILE A 442 27.59 26.90 17.99
CA ILE A 442 26.72 26.61 16.86
C ILE A 442 26.54 27.95 16.14
N GLU A 443 27.10 28.12 14.95
CA GLU A 443 26.76 29.27 14.11
C GLU A 443 25.30 29.13 13.68
N GLU A 444 24.51 30.19 13.89
CA GLU A 444 23.09 30.23 13.54
C GLU A 444 22.93 30.05 12.01
N PRO A 445 22.10 29.10 11.55
CA PRO A 445 21.88 28.90 10.12
C PRO A 445 21.12 30.10 9.54
N LYS A 446 21.58 30.63 8.40
CA LYS A 446 20.81 31.62 7.63
C LYS A 446 19.80 30.89 6.75
N VAL A 447 18.52 31.00 7.07
CA VAL A 447 17.44 30.43 6.26
C VAL A 447 17.01 31.47 5.22
N ASP A 448 17.09 31.13 3.93
CA ASP A 448 16.50 31.95 2.88
C ASP A 448 14.97 31.82 2.93
N THR A 449 14.34 32.83 3.52
CA THR A 449 12.89 32.88 3.78
C THR A 449 12.06 33.36 2.60
N SER A 450 12.68 33.62 1.44
CA SER A 450 11.98 34.05 0.23
C SER A 450 11.15 32.94 -0.44
N ALA A 451 11.16 31.71 0.09
CA ALA A 451 10.62 30.52 -0.53
C ALA A 451 9.52 29.77 0.27
N ILE A 452 8.82 30.41 1.22
CA ILE A 452 7.73 29.77 1.98
C ILE A 452 6.37 30.26 1.46
N PRO A 453 5.78 29.63 0.42
CA PRO A 453 4.43 29.94 -0.03
C PRO A 453 3.37 29.43 0.95
N LEU A 454 2.15 29.98 0.88
CA LEU A 454 0.96 29.41 1.51
C LEU A 454 0.68 28.00 0.96
N MET A 455 0.99 26.97 1.75
CA MET A 455 0.74 25.56 1.43
C MET A 455 -0.40 24.99 2.29
N SER A 456 -0.93 23.82 1.93
CA SER A 456 -1.82 23.08 2.81
C SER A 456 -1.07 22.62 4.07
N TYR A 457 -1.79 22.38 5.17
CA TYR A 457 -1.20 21.87 6.42
C TYR A 457 -0.41 20.56 6.20
N TYR A 458 -0.90 19.69 5.32
CA TYR A 458 -0.24 18.42 4.97
C TYR A 458 1.05 18.62 4.19
N ASP A 459 1.06 19.58 3.26
CA ASP A 459 2.27 19.94 2.51
C ASP A 459 3.32 20.57 3.41
N TYR A 460 2.91 21.37 4.39
CA TYR A 460 3.82 21.88 5.43
C TYR A 460 4.40 20.74 6.29
N GLN A 461 3.60 19.75 6.69
CA GLN A 461 4.10 18.58 7.41
C GLN A 461 5.14 17.82 6.57
N ASN A 462 4.92 17.65 5.28
CA ASN A 462 5.85 16.97 4.38
C ASN A 462 7.13 17.79 4.14
N PHE A 463 6.99 19.09 3.89
CA PHE A 463 8.12 20.01 3.73
C PHE A 463 9.00 20.06 4.97
N ILE A 464 8.40 20.18 6.16
CA ILE A 464 9.11 20.15 7.43
C ILE A 464 9.82 18.80 7.57
N ARG A 465 9.15 17.67 7.37
CA ARG A 465 9.79 16.34 7.49
C ARG A 465 10.99 16.17 6.55
N GLN A 466 10.88 16.61 5.29
CA GLN A 466 11.89 16.36 4.27
C GLN A 466 13.09 17.31 4.34
N HIS A 467 12.86 18.57 4.74
CA HIS A 467 13.87 19.62 4.58
C HIS A 467 14.29 20.27 5.89
N ILE A 468 13.43 20.29 6.90
CA ILE A 468 13.65 21.05 8.14
C ILE A 468 13.81 20.12 9.36
N GLY A 469 13.22 18.92 9.31
CA GLY A 469 13.02 18.05 10.46
C GLY A 469 14.32 17.62 11.13
N TYR A 470 15.39 17.43 10.34
CA TYR A 470 16.71 17.14 10.87
C TYR A 470 17.28 18.29 11.73
N TYR A 471 16.99 19.54 11.36
CA TYR A 471 17.48 20.73 12.03
C TYR A 471 16.70 21.05 13.30
N LEU A 472 15.44 20.60 13.43
CA LEU A 472 14.63 20.76 14.63
C LEU A 472 15.04 19.83 15.78
N LEU A 473 16.02 18.96 15.54
CA LEU A 473 16.61 18.05 16.51
C LEU A 473 17.99 18.55 16.94
N ASP A 474 18.34 18.34 18.21
CA ASP A 474 19.67 18.65 18.72
C ASP A 474 20.72 17.65 18.18
N ALA A 475 21.99 17.86 18.55
CA ALA A 475 23.11 16.99 18.14
C ALA A 475 22.98 15.52 18.59
N LYS A 476 22.00 15.19 19.44
CA LYS A 476 21.67 13.83 19.91
C LYS A 476 20.39 13.29 19.26
N GLY A 477 19.79 14.04 18.33
CA GLY A 477 18.53 13.68 17.67
C GLY A 477 17.30 13.94 18.55
N GLN A 478 17.40 14.77 19.58
CA GLN A 478 16.29 15.10 20.47
C GLN A 478 15.57 16.38 20.04
N PRO A 479 14.23 16.41 20.07
CA PRO A 479 13.43 17.63 19.88
C PRO A 479 13.92 18.79 20.75
N SER A 480 14.22 19.94 20.14
CA SER A 480 14.80 21.09 20.82
C SER A 480 13.91 22.33 20.72
N GLU A 481 13.30 22.72 21.84
CA GLU A 481 12.52 23.96 21.94
C GLU A 481 13.37 25.21 21.63
N HIS A 482 14.68 25.13 21.88
CA HIS A 482 15.60 26.22 21.53
C HIS A 482 15.73 26.39 20.01
N VAL A 483 15.85 25.28 19.26
CA VAL A 483 15.98 25.33 17.80
C VAL A 483 14.65 25.65 17.13
N LYS A 484 13.53 25.13 17.65
CA LYS A 484 12.19 25.58 17.29
C LYS A 484 12.04 27.08 17.48
N GLY A 485 12.41 27.60 18.66
CA GLY A 485 12.32 29.03 18.95
C GLY A 485 13.14 29.90 18.00
N ALA A 486 14.36 29.49 17.66
CA ALA A 486 15.20 30.18 16.68
C ALA A 486 14.59 30.16 15.27
N PHE A 487 14.12 28.99 14.82
CA PHE A 487 13.46 28.82 13.53
C PHE A 487 12.19 29.67 13.41
N MET A 488 11.28 29.58 14.40
CA MET A 488 10.04 30.36 14.40
C MET A 488 10.32 31.87 14.49
N LYS A 489 11.34 32.30 15.24
CA LYS A 489 11.76 33.70 15.28
C LYS A 489 12.26 34.21 13.93
N GLU A 490 12.93 33.37 13.14
CA GLU A 490 13.41 33.73 11.80
C GLU A 490 12.29 33.84 10.76
N LEU A 491 11.18 33.12 10.97
CA LEU A 491 9.96 33.22 10.16
C LEU A 491 9.08 34.40 10.53
N SER A 492 9.15 34.86 11.78
CA SER A 492 8.33 35.97 12.28
C SER A 492 8.53 37.24 11.45
N GLY A 493 7.43 37.78 10.92
CA GLY A 493 7.43 38.97 10.06
C GLY A 493 7.89 38.73 8.61
N LYS A 494 8.25 37.48 8.25
CA LYS A 494 8.64 37.10 6.89
C LYS A 494 7.59 36.27 6.14
N ILE A 495 6.61 35.74 6.87
CA ILE A 495 5.42 35.06 6.35
C ILE A 495 4.16 35.69 6.96
N SER A 496 2.98 35.46 6.35
CA SER A 496 1.71 35.95 6.90
C SER A 496 1.41 35.30 8.26
N ASN A 497 0.60 35.95 9.10
CA ASN A 497 0.21 35.41 10.40
C ASN A 497 -0.49 34.03 10.28
N ASP A 498 -1.37 33.88 9.28
CA ASP A 498 -2.06 32.62 9.01
C ASP A 498 -1.08 31.50 8.62
N ALA A 499 -0.08 31.80 7.78
CA ALA A 499 0.97 30.84 7.41
C ALA A 499 1.88 30.52 8.60
N TYR A 500 2.17 31.51 9.43
CA TYR A 500 2.97 31.33 10.64
C TYR A 500 2.31 30.37 11.63
N GLU A 501 1.00 30.49 11.84
CA GLU A 501 0.25 29.60 12.72
C GLU A 501 0.21 28.16 12.19
N VAL A 502 -0.01 27.99 10.87
CA VAL A 502 0.00 26.67 10.22
C VAL A 502 1.38 26.00 10.31
N VAL A 503 2.47 26.76 10.09
CA VAL A 503 3.84 26.26 10.22
C VAL A 503 4.16 25.90 11.66
N ALA A 504 3.77 26.75 12.63
CA ALA A 504 3.97 26.49 14.05
C ALA A 504 3.34 25.16 14.46
N ASN A 505 2.07 24.95 14.08
CA ASN A 505 1.34 23.71 14.38
C ASN A 505 1.99 22.48 13.73
N ALA A 506 2.46 22.60 12.48
CA ALA A 506 3.12 21.50 11.79
C ALA A 506 4.51 21.17 12.38
N VAL A 507 5.25 22.17 12.86
CA VAL A 507 6.52 21.99 13.59
C VAL A 507 6.29 21.32 14.94
N ASP A 508 5.27 21.74 15.69
CA ASP A 508 4.91 21.14 16.98
C ASP A 508 4.52 19.68 16.82
N ASP A 509 3.70 19.39 15.82
CA ASP A 509 3.29 18.04 15.49
C ASP A 509 4.48 17.15 15.06
N PHE A 510 5.46 17.69 14.33
CA PHE A 510 6.69 17.00 14.01
C PHE A 510 7.54 16.69 15.26
N LEU A 511 7.69 17.65 16.17
CA LEU A 511 8.46 17.50 17.41
C LEU A 511 7.82 16.50 18.36
N ILE A 512 6.49 16.54 18.53
CA ILE A 512 5.73 15.58 19.33
C ILE A 512 5.95 14.16 18.80
N ARG A 513 5.78 13.93 17.49
CA ARG A 513 6.01 12.63 16.87
C ARG A 513 7.46 12.16 16.99
N SER A 514 8.42 13.08 16.91
CA SER A 514 9.84 12.78 17.10
C SER A 514 10.17 12.42 18.55
N LEU A 515 9.53 13.08 19.53
CA LEU A 515 9.63 12.75 20.95
C LEU A 515 9.05 11.35 21.20
N GLU A 516 7.86 11.06 20.69
CA GLU A 516 7.22 9.73 20.80
C GLU A 516 8.13 8.63 20.24
N GLN A 517 8.70 8.85 19.05
CA GLN A 517 9.64 7.91 18.45
C GLN A 517 10.92 7.75 19.27
N PHE A 518 11.46 8.84 19.81
CA PHE A 518 12.63 8.80 20.70
C PHE A 518 12.35 8.00 21.97
N PHE A 519 11.21 8.24 22.64
CA PHE A 519 10.79 7.49 23.82
C PHE A 519 10.58 6.02 23.49
N ASN A 520 9.90 5.70 22.38
CA ASN A 520 9.71 4.33 21.93
C ASN A 520 11.06 3.63 21.70
N ASN A 521 12.02 4.30 21.06
CA ASN A 521 13.37 3.76 20.85
C ASN A 521 14.15 3.59 22.16
N ALA A 522 14.02 4.53 23.10
CA ALA A 522 14.66 4.45 24.42
C ALA A 522 14.09 3.29 25.25
N VAL A 523 12.77 3.13 25.25
CA VAL A 523 12.07 2.01 25.89
C VAL A 523 12.51 0.68 25.27
N GLN A 524 12.63 0.60 23.94
CA GLN A 524 13.15 -0.60 23.27
C GLN A 524 14.60 -0.92 23.66
N ARG A 525 15.47 0.09 23.76
CA ARG A 525 16.87 -0.09 24.21
C ARG A 525 16.97 -0.52 25.68
N LEU A 526 16.09 -0.04 26.56
CA LEU A 526 16.04 -0.47 27.96
C LEU A 526 15.55 -1.92 28.08
N ARG A 527 14.51 -2.28 27.32
CA ARG A 527 14.00 -3.65 27.21
C ARG A 527 15.06 -4.63 26.71
N GLN A 528 15.86 -4.25 25.70
CA GLN A 528 16.99 -5.06 25.21
C GLN A 528 18.09 -5.25 26.27
N LYS A 529 18.18 -4.35 27.26
CA LYS A 529 19.13 -4.43 28.36
C LYS A 529 18.55 -5.06 29.63
N GLY A 530 17.30 -5.55 29.58
CA GLY A 530 16.61 -6.13 30.74
C GLY A 530 16.35 -5.15 31.89
N LYS A 531 16.23 -3.85 31.57
CA LYS A 531 15.99 -2.76 32.55
C LYS A 531 14.58 -2.21 32.46
#